data_AF-A0A8G1RA63-F1
#
_entry.id   AF-A0A8G1RA63-F1
#
_cell.length_a   1.000
_cell.length_b   1.000
_cell.length_c   1.000
_cell.angle_alpha   90.00
_cell.angle_beta   90.00
_cell.angle_gamma   90.00
#
_symmetry.space_group_name_H-M   'P 1'
#
loop_
_entity.id
_entity.type
_entity.pdbx_description
1 polymer ?
#
loop_
_entity_poly.entity_id
_entity_poly.type
_entity_poly.pdbx_seq_one_letter_code
_entity_poly.pdbx_strand_id
1 'polypeptide(L)'
;MGMYPVGYYDLSVAGFPMHATAFRPRTREALARHPFRVFTTVLRMDLLMERTRDLAQRALKQRNIFTDRLVALINHAEVQGHLTPDECKEFITEGLETFRWHSKATVTLEEYKILKEEHPLIADIVSFPSCHINHLTPRTIDIDLVQKMMQKNGMPAKERIEGPPRRVCPILLRQTSFKALEETVYFRDANEAYVKGSHTARFGEVEQRGYALTRKGRKLYDDILSQVNREAAETAADPDKYEEILRKHFEGFPDDLHELQKQKLAYFCYRTTPKGKEGFASEEASLSQLLEDGILEFEPITYEDFLPLSAGGIFNSNLGNTSQSKRLIMEADADLDGFQQMMGTPTVDEISLYEQMQKDSLESCRVELGLKAIVA
;
A
#
# COMPACT_ATOMS: atom_id res chain seq x y z
N MET A 1 14.77 -5.31 10.70
CA MET A 1 13.80 -4.68 9.78
C MET A 1 12.35 -4.88 10.20
N GLY A 2 11.99 -5.94 10.95
CA GLY A 2 10.72 -5.98 11.71
C GLY A 2 9.45 -5.84 10.86
N MET A 3 9.52 -6.19 9.57
CA MET A 3 8.45 -6.05 8.60
C MET A 3 7.89 -7.43 8.28
N TYR A 4 6.57 -7.51 8.18
CA TYR A 4 5.84 -8.75 7.96
C TYR A 4 4.82 -8.53 6.84
N PRO A 5 4.43 -9.57 6.10
CA PRO A 5 3.43 -9.46 5.06
C PRO A 5 2.05 -9.21 5.68
N VAL A 6 1.48 -8.05 5.36
CA VAL A 6 0.17 -7.62 5.84
C VAL A 6 -0.72 -7.26 4.66
N GLY A 7 -1.93 -7.82 4.68
CA GLY A 7 -2.91 -7.71 3.62
C GLY A 7 -2.56 -8.53 2.39
N TYR A 8 -3.60 -8.79 1.59
CA TYR A 8 -3.50 -9.37 0.26
C TYR A 8 -4.23 -8.45 -0.72
N TYR A 9 -3.55 -8.11 -1.81
CA TYR A 9 -4.04 -7.18 -2.81
C TYR A 9 -4.06 -7.89 -4.15
N ASP A 10 -5.24 -8.30 -4.61
CA ASP A 10 -5.40 -8.78 -5.97
C ASP A 10 -5.51 -7.58 -6.92
N LEU A 11 -4.54 -7.42 -7.82
CA LEU A 11 -4.54 -6.31 -8.78
C LEU A 11 -5.16 -6.72 -10.12
N SER A 12 -5.53 -8.00 -10.28
CA SER A 12 -6.22 -8.52 -11.46
C SER A 12 -7.52 -7.78 -11.71
N VAL A 13 -8.26 -7.46 -10.64
CA VAL A 13 -9.51 -6.67 -10.66
C VAL A 13 -9.37 -5.29 -11.29
N ALA A 14 -8.15 -4.75 -11.35
CA ALA A 14 -7.84 -3.47 -11.99
C ALA A 14 -7.17 -3.63 -13.37
N GLY A 15 -7.00 -4.86 -13.85
CA GLY A 15 -6.40 -5.21 -15.14
C GLY A 15 -4.89 -5.47 -15.08
N PHE A 16 -4.31 -5.67 -13.88
CA PHE A 16 -2.89 -5.96 -13.71
C PHE A 16 -2.66 -7.45 -13.49
N PRO A 17 -1.75 -8.10 -14.22
CA PRO A 17 -1.50 -9.53 -14.07
C PRO A 17 -0.64 -9.82 -12.82
N MET A 18 -1.05 -9.32 -11.65
CA MET A 18 -0.26 -9.34 -10.42
C MET A 18 -1.16 -9.40 -9.18
N HIS A 19 -0.57 -9.89 -8.10
CA HIS A 19 -1.08 -9.76 -6.73
C HIS A 19 0.04 -9.27 -5.80
N ALA A 20 -0.30 -8.80 -4.60
CA ALA A 20 0.67 -8.15 -3.72
C ALA A 20 0.36 -8.29 -2.23
N THR A 21 1.35 -7.89 -1.42
CA THR A 21 1.23 -7.65 0.02
C THR A 21 2.03 -6.41 0.42
N ALA A 22 1.80 -5.90 1.63
CA ALA A 22 2.63 -4.86 2.22
C ALA A 22 3.54 -5.46 3.30
N PHE A 23 4.86 -5.40 3.11
CA PHE A 23 5.80 -5.69 4.19
C PHE A 23 5.89 -4.46 5.10
N ARG A 24 5.43 -4.58 6.35
CA ARG A 24 5.43 -3.48 7.34
C ARG A 24 5.50 -3.97 8.78
N PRO A 25 5.88 -3.11 9.76
CA PRO A 25 5.70 -3.43 11.17
C PRO A 25 4.23 -3.66 11.55
N ARG A 26 4.02 -4.53 12.55
CA ARG A 26 2.68 -4.95 12.99
C ARG A 26 2.22 -4.35 14.32
N THR A 27 3.15 -3.90 15.16
CA THR A 27 2.86 -3.38 16.51
C THR A 27 2.89 -1.86 16.54
N ARG A 28 2.09 -1.24 17.41
CA ARG A 28 2.05 0.21 17.59
C ARG A 28 3.42 0.81 17.91
N GLU A 29 4.19 0.16 18.78
CA GLU A 29 5.50 0.63 19.24
C GLU A 29 6.51 0.68 18.07
N ALA A 30 6.52 -0.37 17.25
CA ALA A 30 7.36 -0.44 16.06
C ALA A 30 6.96 0.60 14.99
N LEU A 31 5.65 0.80 14.78
CA LEU A 31 5.13 1.81 13.85
C LEU A 31 5.46 3.23 14.32
N ALA A 32 5.31 3.52 15.61
CA ALA A 32 5.67 4.81 16.20
C ALA A 32 7.17 5.12 16.07
N ARG A 33 8.02 4.07 16.12
CA ARG A 33 9.47 4.22 15.92
C ARG A 33 9.84 4.42 14.46
N HIS A 34 9.31 3.61 13.55
CA HIS A 34 9.62 3.70 12.13
C HIS A 34 8.56 2.97 11.26
N PRO A 35 7.58 3.68 10.68
CA PRO A 35 6.45 3.08 9.94
C PRO A 35 6.79 2.85 8.46
N PHE A 36 7.99 2.36 8.16
CA PHE A 36 8.41 2.07 6.79
C PHE A 36 7.70 0.83 6.26
N ARG A 37 7.27 0.91 4.99
CA ARG A 37 6.45 -0.09 4.33
C ARG A 37 6.95 -0.31 2.91
N VAL A 38 6.90 -1.56 2.45
CA VAL A 38 7.22 -1.90 1.07
C VAL A 38 6.07 -2.70 0.49
N PHE A 39 5.34 -2.09 -0.45
CA PHE A 39 4.34 -2.77 -1.23
C PHE A 39 5.04 -3.66 -2.28
N THR A 40 4.87 -4.98 -2.17
CA THR A 40 5.61 -5.95 -2.96
C THR A 40 4.63 -6.75 -3.81
N THR A 41 4.78 -6.62 -5.14
CA THR A 41 3.98 -7.32 -6.13
C THR A 41 4.68 -8.58 -6.61
N VAL A 42 3.89 -9.59 -6.97
CA VAL A 42 4.33 -10.80 -7.66
C VAL A 42 3.53 -10.93 -8.95
N LEU A 43 4.24 -11.26 -10.04
CA LEU A 43 3.65 -11.45 -11.36
C LEU A 43 2.88 -12.78 -11.42
N ARG A 44 1.60 -12.73 -11.79
CA ARG A 44 0.74 -13.89 -12.02
C ARG A 44 1.02 -14.45 -13.41
N MET A 45 1.98 -15.38 -13.50
CA MET A 45 2.41 -16.00 -14.75
C MET A 45 1.27 -16.70 -15.51
N ASP A 46 0.30 -17.23 -14.77
CA ASP A 46 -0.91 -17.89 -15.27
C ASP A 46 -1.84 -16.96 -16.06
N LEU A 47 -1.75 -15.64 -15.82
CA LEU A 47 -2.54 -14.62 -16.52
C LEU A 47 -1.87 -14.11 -17.81
N LEU A 48 -0.65 -14.58 -18.10
CA LEU A 48 0.10 -14.17 -19.28
C LEU A 48 -0.21 -15.06 -20.49
N MET A 49 -0.15 -14.49 -21.69
CA MET A 49 -0.18 -15.25 -22.93
C MET A 49 1.03 -16.19 -22.99
N GLU A 50 0.87 -17.37 -23.60
CA GLU A 50 1.88 -18.44 -23.63
C GLU A 50 3.26 -17.94 -24.09
N ARG A 51 3.31 -17.18 -25.20
CA ARG A 51 4.55 -16.58 -25.72
C ARG A 51 5.27 -15.69 -24.70
N THR A 52 4.51 -14.87 -23.97
CA THR A 52 5.05 -13.91 -22.99
C THR A 52 5.45 -14.62 -21.71
N ARG A 53 4.68 -15.63 -21.28
CA ARG A 53 4.99 -16.49 -20.15
C ARG A 53 6.32 -17.21 -20.33
N ASP A 54 6.52 -17.85 -21.48
CA ASP A 54 7.76 -18.58 -21.76
C ASP A 54 8.98 -17.66 -21.80
N LEU A 55 8.82 -16.48 -22.41
CA LEU A 55 9.85 -15.45 -22.42
C LEU A 55 10.17 -14.95 -21.00
N ALA A 56 9.15 -14.63 -20.21
CA ALA A 56 9.30 -14.16 -18.84
C ALA A 56 9.99 -15.20 -17.95
N GLN A 57 9.57 -16.47 -18.03
CA GLN A 57 10.20 -17.56 -17.27
C GLN A 57 11.67 -17.73 -17.64
N ARG A 58 12.01 -17.73 -18.93
CA ARG A 58 13.39 -17.86 -19.40
C ARG A 58 14.26 -16.70 -18.92
N ALA A 59 13.77 -15.46 -19.02
CA ALA A 59 14.52 -14.28 -18.61
C ALA A 59 14.72 -14.21 -17.09
N LEU A 60 13.66 -14.45 -16.30
CA LEU A 60 13.72 -14.38 -14.84
C LEU A 60 14.58 -15.50 -14.24
N LYS A 61 14.61 -16.69 -14.84
CA LYS A 61 15.43 -17.82 -14.37
C LYS A 61 16.94 -17.55 -14.47
N GLN A 62 17.37 -16.65 -15.34
CA GLN A 62 18.78 -16.29 -15.52
C GLN A 62 19.27 -15.24 -14.52
N ARG A 63 18.36 -14.70 -13.71
CA ARG A 63 18.62 -13.56 -12.84
C ARG A 63 18.84 -14.01 -11.40
N ASN A 64 19.83 -13.40 -10.75
CA ASN A 64 19.95 -13.41 -9.30
C ASN A 64 19.83 -11.96 -8.80
N ILE A 65 18.84 -11.70 -7.95
CA ILE A 65 18.48 -10.34 -7.52
C ILE A 65 19.15 -9.97 -6.20
N PHE A 66 19.65 -10.96 -5.47
CA PHE A 66 20.30 -10.79 -4.18
C PHE A 66 21.79 -11.06 -4.33
N THR A 67 22.61 -10.26 -3.68
CA THR A 67 24.05 -10.52 -3.62
C THR A 67 24.31 -11.74 -2.73
N ASP A 68 25.39 -12.48 -3.01
CA ASP A 68 25.75 -13.64 -2.19
C ASP A 68 26.00 -13.24 -0.72
N ARG A 69 26.53 -12.03 -0.50
CA ARG A 69 26.76 -11.49 0.85
C ARG A 69 25.45 -11.21 1.59
N LEU A 70 24.44 -10.64 0.91
CA LEU A 70 23.11 -10.44 1.51
C LEU A 70 22.51 -11.77 1.97
N VAL A 71 22.54 -12.80 1.12
CA VAL A 71 22.03 -14.13 1.45
C VAL A 71 22.79 -14.74 2.64
N ALA A 72 24.12 -14.60 2.68
CA ALA A 72 24.93 -15.05 3.80
C ALA A 72 24.56 -14.36 5.12
N LEU A 73 24.29 -13.04 5.08
CA LEU A 73 23.87 -12.27 6.26
C LEU A 73 22.46 -12.64 6.73
N ILE A 74 21.53 -12.92 5.81
CA ILE A 74 20.19 -13.43 6.15
C ILE A 74 20.31 -14.77 6.89
N ASN A 75 21.04 -15.72 6.31
CA ASN A 75 21.26 -17.03 6.94
C ASN A 75 21.92 -16.91 8.32
N HIS A 76 22.89 -16.00 8.46
CA HIS A 76 23.53 -15.73 9.75
C HIS A 76 22.53 -15.22 10.79
N ALA A 77 21.68 -14.25 10.41
CA ALA A 77 20.65 -13.69 11.27
C ALA A 77 19.60 -14.73 11.69
N GLU A 78 19.22 -15.65 10.80
CA GLU A 78 18.28 -16.73 11.10
C GLU A 78 18.84 -17.74 12.09
N VAL A 79 20.13 -18.06 12.00
CA VAL A 79 20.79 -19.01 12.91
C VAL A 79 21.10 -18.39 14.28
N GLN A 80 21.60 -17.15 14.31
CA GLN A 80 22.00 -16.49 15.57
C GLN A 80 20.85 -15.71 16.24
N GLY A 81 19.78 -15.42 15.51
CA GLY A 81 18.67 -14.59 15.95
C GLY A 81 18.95 -13.09 15.96
N HIS A 82 20.15 -12.65 15.58
CA HIS A 82 20.53 -11.24 15.51
C HIS A 82 21.68 -10.98 14.53
N LEU A 83 21.92 -9.70 14.23
CA LEU A 83 23.12 -9.19 13.56
C LEU A 83 23.81 -8.18 14.47
N THR A 84 25.13 -8.13 14.44
CA THR A 84 25.91 -7.07 15.09
C THR A 84 25.71 -5.73 14.38
N PRO A 85 26.07 -4.58 15.01
CA PRO A 85 25.94 -3.28 14.37
C PRO A 85 26.68 -3.13 13.03
N ASP A 86 27.85 -3.77 12.88
CA ASP A 86 28.62 -3.70 11.63
C ASP A 86 28.02 -4.60 10.55
N GLU A 87 27.57 -5.80 10.91
CA GLU A 87 26.81 -6.66 9.99
C GLU A 87 25.49 -6.01 9.55
N CYS A 88 24.84 -5.21 10.41
CA CYS A 88 23.66 -4.46 10.02
C CYS A 88 23.97 -3.39 8.96
N LYS A 89 25.13 -2.74 9.02
CA LYS A 89 25.55 -1.77 7.99
C LYS A 89 25.79 -2.49 6.66
N GLU A 90 26.50 -3.61 6.69
CA GLU A 90 26.72 -4.45 5.50
C GLU A 90 25.38 -4.94 4.94
N PHE A 91 24.48 -5.43 5.80
CA PHE A 91 23.15 -5.89 5.41
C PHE A 91 22.37 -4.79 4.68
N ILE A 92 22.42 -3.56 5.16
CA ILE A 92 21.75 -2.42 4.50
C ILE A 92 22.41 -2.13 3.15
N THR A 93 23.74 -2.07 3.08
CA THR A 93 24.47 -1.81 1.84
C THR A 93 24.17 -2.86 0.78
N GLU A 94 24.26 -4.15 1.13
CA GLU A 94 23.98 -5.27 0.22
C GLU A 94 22.50 -5.38 -0.13
N GLY A 95 21.61 -5.09 0.83
CA GLY A 95 20.17 -5.02 0.60
C GLY A 95 19.78 -3.95 -0.44
N LEU A 96 20.44 -2.79 -0.41
CA LEU A 96 20.17 -1.70 -1.35
C LEU A 96 20.53 -2.04 -2.81
N GLU A 97 21.48 -2.95 -3.05
CA GLU A 97 21.81 -3.39 -4.42
C GLU A 97 20.63 -4.09 -5.10
N THR A 98 19.79 -4.78 -4.33
CA THR A 98 18.58 -5.46 -4.83
C THR A 98 17.61 -4.48 -5.52
N PHE A 99 17.58 -3.22 -5.05
CA PHE A 99 16.64 -2.19 -5.48
C PHE A 99 17.30 -1.10 -6.35
N ARG A 100 18.59 -1.24 -6.68
CA ARG A 100 19.33 -0.27 -7.48
C ARG A 100 18.81 -0.23 -8.91
N TRP A 101 18.80 0.95 -9.53
CA TRP A 101 18.46 1.08 -10.95
C TRP A 101 19.63 0.71 -11.85
N HIS A 102 19.33 -0.01 -12.93
CA HIS A 102 20.28 -0.34 -13.97
C HIS A 102 19.72 0.09 -15.33
N SER A 103 20.50 0.87 -16.08
CA SER A 103 20.12 1.32 -17.43
C SER A 103 20.29 0.25 -18.51
N LYS A 104 20.85 -0.93 -18.18
CA LYS A 104 21.06 -2.03 -19.13
C LYS A 104 20.01 -3.11 -18.90
N ALA A 105 19.22 -3.40 -19.93
CA ALA A 105 18.27 -4.50 -19.91
C ALA A 105 18.99 -5.87 -20.01
N THR A 106 18.36 -6.90 -19.45
CA THR A 106 18.79 -8.30 -19.53
C THR A 106 18.21 -9.03 -20.75
N VAL A 107 17.20 -8.45 -21.39
CA VAL A 107 16.55 -8.97 -22.60
C VAL A 107 16.91 -8.13 -23.83
N THR A 108 16.68 -8.70 -25.01
CA THR A 108 16.85 -7.98 -26.28
C THR A 108 15.75 -6.92 -26.48
N LEU A 109 15.97 -5.98 -27.41
CA LEU A 109 14.96 -4.96 -27.74
C LEU A 109 13.66 -5.59 -28.29
N GLU A 110 13.77 -6.70 -29.03
CA GLU A 110 12.61 -7.41 -29.58
C GLU A 110 11.81 -8.09 -28.46
N GLU A 111 12.48 -8.80 -27.55
CA GLU A 111 11.87 -9.41 -26.38
C GLU A 111 11.19 -8.36 -25.48
N TYR A 112 11.85 -7.22 -25.24
CA TYR A 112 11.26 -6.10 -24.51
C TYR A 112 9.96 -5.60 -25.16
N LYS A 113 9.93 -5.50 -26.50
CA LYS A 113 8.72 -5.08 -27.24
C LYS A 113 7.58 -6.08 -27.07
N ILE A 114 7.87 -7.38 -27.11
CA ILE A 114 6.87 -8.45 -26.89
C ILE A 114 6.28 -8.33 -25.49
N LEU A 115 7.13 -8.21 -24.46
CA LEU A 115 6.68 -8.05 -23.07
C LEU A 115 5.82 -6.79 -22.89
N LYS A 116 6.24 -5.68 -23.51
CA LYS A 116 5.57 -4.38 -23.40
C LYS A 116 4.23 -4.34 -24.15
N GLU A 117 4.11 -5.05 -25.27
CA GLU A 117 2.90 -5.16 -26.06
C GLU A 117 1.76 -5.80 -25.26
N GLU A 118 2.07 -6.81 -24.44
CA GLU A 118 1.09 -7.42 -23.55
C GLU A 118 0.76 -6.53 -22.36
N HIS A 119 1.79 -6.09 -21.62
CA HIS A 119 1.61 -5.14 -20.54
C HIS A 119 2.93 -4.44 -20.16
N PRO A 120 3.00 -3.10 -20.08
CA PRO A 120 4.23 -2.36 -19.73
C PRO A 120 4.89 -2.78 -18.41
N LEU A 121 4.11 -3.15 -17.38
CA LEU A 121 4.67 -3.66 -16.12
C LEU A 121 5.35 -5.04 -16.26
N ILE A 122 4.92 -5.88 -17.20
CA ILE A 122 5.64 -7.15 -17.47
C ILE A 122 7.04 -6.81 -17.99
N ALA A 123 7.13 -5.85 -18.92
CA ALA A 123 8.43 -5.41 -19.42
C ALA A 123 9.30 -4.80 -18.31
N ASP A 124 8.74 -4.00 -17.40
CA ASP A 124 9.45 -3.44 -16.24
C ASP A 124 9.98 -4.51 -15.28
N ILE A 125 9.21 -5.56 -15.01
CA ILE A 125 9.61 -6.64 -14.09
C ILE A 125 10.66 -7.57 -14.72
N VAL A 126 10.43 -7.97 -15.97
CA VAL A 126 11.19 -9.06 -16.62
C VAL A 126 12.52 -8.57 -17.22
N SER A 127 12.58 -7.32 -17.68
CA SER A 127 13.66 -6.86 -18.55
C SER A 127 14.91 -6.37 -17.82
N PHE A 128 14.89 -6.28 -16.50
CA PHE A 128 15.94 -5.64 -15.71
C PHE A 128 16.59 -6.60 -14.71
N PRO A 129 17.87 -6.37 -14.34
CA PRO A 129 18.63 -7.26 -13.45
C PRO A 129 18.29 -7.09 -11.96
N SER A 130 17.55 -6.04 -11.59
CA SER A 130 17.15 -5.71 -10.22
C SER A 130 15.65 -5.47 -10.11
N CYS A 131 15.10 -5.46 -8.89
CA CYS A 131 13.71 -5.07 -8.63
C CYS A 131 13.74 -3.62 -8.19
N HIS A 132 14.12 -2.75 -9.12
CA HIS A 132 14.34 -1.34 -8.82
C HIS A 132 13.11 -0.69 -8.17
N ILE A 133 13.38 0.32 -7.35
CA ILE A 133 12.35 1.14 -6.74
C ILE A 133 11.45 1.72 -7.83
N ASN A 134 10.16 1.38 -7.79
CA ASN A 134 9.14 1.99 -8.66
C ASN A 134 8.89 3.45 -8.26
N HIS A 135 8.65 3.69 -6.97
CA HIS A 135 8.52 4.99 -6.34
C HIS A 135 8.85 4.93 -4.84
N LEU A 136 9.15 6.08 -4.24
CA LEU A 136 9.21 6.27 -2.79
C LEU A 136 8.23 7.37 -2.42
N THR A 137 7.26 7.03 -1.57
CA THR A 137 6.15 7.92 -1.21
C THR A 137 6.38 8.55 0.16
N PRO A 138 6.63 9.87 0.25
CA PRO A 138 6.63 10.58 1.52
C PRO A 138 5.20 10.82 2.02
N ARG A 139 5.06 10.89 3.34
CA ARG A 139 3.80 11.28 4.01
C ARG A 139 3.70 12.80 4.11
N THR A 140 2.57 13.36 3.69
CA THR A 140 2.17 14.76 3.95
C THR A 140 0.97 14.83 4.90
N ILE A 141 0.80 15.97 5.54
CA ILE A 141 -0.36 16.29 6.38
C ILE A 141 -1.48 16.99 5.59
N ASP A 142 -1.17 17.61 4.45
CA ASP A 142 -2.12 18.29 3.57
C ASP A 142 -1.73 18.02 2.10
N ILE A 143 -2.37 17.01 1.50
CA ILE A 143 -2.12 16.61 0.11
C ILE A 143 -2.65 17.63 -0.89
N ASP A 144 -3.71 18.38 -0.55
CA ASP A 144 -4.27 19.40 -1.43
C ASP A 144 -3.28 20.57 -1.58
N LEU A 145 -2.62 20.96 -0.49
CA LEU A 145 -1.56 21.96 -0.52
C LEU A 145 -0.35 21.47 -1.33
N VAL A 146 0.06 20.21 -1.14
CA VAL A 146 1.17 19.62 -1.92
C VAL A 146 0.86 19.62 -3.41
N GLN A 147 -0.34 19.17 -3.82
CA GLN A 147 -0.73 19.16 -5.23
C GLN A 147 -0.72 20.57 -5.84
N LYS A 148 -1.25 21.58 -5.12
CA LYS A 148 -1.19 22.99 -5.55
C LYS A 148 0.25 23.48 -5.69
N MET A 149 1.14 23.12 -4.77
CA MET A 149 2.55 23.48 -4.83
C MET A 149 3.26 22.78 -6.00
N MET A 150 2.97 21.51 -6.26
CA MET A 150 3.52 20.78 -7.39
C MET A 150 3.15 21.45 -8.72
N GLN A 151 1.86 21.78 -8.91
CA GLN A 151 1.37 22.49 -10.09
C GLN A 151 2.03 23.87 -10.24
N LYS A 152 2.12 24.65 -9.16
CA LYS A 152 2.77 25.97 -9.15
C LYS A 152 4.25 25.90 -9.55
N ASN A 153 4.94 24.80 -9.22
CA ASN A 153 6.34 24.58 -9.58
C ASN A 153 6.52 23.84 -10.92
N GLY A 154 5.45 23.67 -11.70
CA GLY A 154 5.52 23.05 -13.04
C GLY A 154 5.74 21.54 -13.03
N MET A 155 5.49 20.86 -11.90
CA MET A 155 5.54 19.40 -11.86
C MET A 155 4.30 18.81 -12.55
N PRO A 156 4.45 17.77 -13.39
CA PRO A 156 3.34 17.14 -14.09
C PRO A 156 2.55 16.21 -13.14
N ALA A 157 1.90 16.82 -12.13
CA ALA A 157 1.02 16.14 -11.20
C ALA A 157 -0.26 15.68 -11.90
N LYS A 158 -0.79 14.53 -11.52
CA LYS A 158 -2.12 14.10 -11.98
C LYS A 158 -3.19 15.09 -11.51
N GLU A 159 -4.23 15.20 -12.31
CA GLU A 159 -5.37 16.08 -12.05
C GLU A 159 -6.14 15.64 -10.80
N ARG A 160 -6.27 14.33 -10.57
CA ARG A 160 -7.05 13.75 -9.49
C ARG A 160 -6.19 13.21 -8.34
N ILE A 161 -6.68 13.42 -7.11
CA ILE A 161 -6.23 12.75 -5.90
C ILE A 161 -7.09 11.50 -5.69
N GLU A 162 -6.46 10.35 -5.50
CA GLU A 162 -7.13 9.09 -5.20
C GLU A 162 -7.44 8.99 -3.70
N GLY A 163 -8.49 8.24 -3.35
CA GLY A 163 -8.97 8.09 -1.97
C GLY A 163 -10.27 8.86 -1.69
N PRO A 164 -10.66 9.02 -0.42
CA PRO A 164 -11.80 9.86 -0.05
C PRO A 164 -11.54 11.34 -0.40
N PRO A 165 -12.58 12.18 -0.45
CA PRO A 165 -12.42 13.62 -0.62
C PRO A 165 -11.72 14.22 0.61
N ARG A 166 -11.43 15.52 0.57
CA ARG A 166 -10.92 16.24 1.74
C ARG A 166 -11.92 16.16 2.91
N ARG A 167 -11.40 15.91 4.11
CA ARG A 167 -12.17 15.69 5.34
C ARG A 167 -11.48 16.32 6.55
N VAL A 168 -12.24 16.66 7.58
CA VAL A 168 -11.72 17.08 8.89
C VAL A 168 -11.11 15.87 9.61
N CYS A 169 -11.79 14.73 9.56
CA CYS A 169 -11.34 13.45 10.05
C CYS A 169 -10.93 12.58 8.85
N PRO A 170 -9.66 12.66 8.39
CA PRO A 170 -9.21 11.88 7.24
C PRO A 170 -9.29 10.39 7.54
N ILE A 171 -9.74 9.59 6.58
CA ILE A 171 -9.87 8.13 6.69
C ILE A 171 -9.05 7.44 5.61
N LEU A 172 -8.56 6.23 5.90
CA LEU A 172 -7.67 5.47 5.01
C LEU A 172 -6.47 6.31 4.56
N LEU A 173 -6.30 6.55 3.26
CA LEU A 173 -5.31 7.46 2.73
C LEU A 173 -5.84 8.19 1.51
N ARG A 174 -5.22 9.33 1.22
CA ARG A 174 -5.33 10.05 -0.05
C ARG A 174 -3.97 10.07 -0.73
N GLN A 175 -3.90 9.92 -2.05
CA GLN A 175 -2.63 9.89 -2.77
C GLN A 175 -2.71 10.51 -4.16
N THR A 176 -1.60 11.03 -4.66
CA THR A 176 -1.46 11.48 -6.05
C THR A 176 -0.06 11.16 -6.57
N SER A 177 0.04 10.99 -7.89
CA SER A 177 1.31 10.69 -8.57
C SER A 177 1.66 11.76 -9.60
N PHE A 178 2.93 11.75 -10.00
CA PHE A 178 3.46 12.63 -11.03
C PHE A 178 4.51 11.89 -11.87
N LYS A 179 4.62 12.25 -13.16
CA LYS A 179 5.70 11.72 -14.00
C LYS A 179 7.02 12.30 -13.48
N ALA A 180 7.91 11.45 -12.95
CA ALA A 180 9.18 11.91 -12.41
C ALA A 180 10.25 12.00 -13.50
N LEU A 181 10.60 10.86 -14.13
CA LEU A 181 11.71 10.77 -15.07
C LEU A 181 11.42 9.72 -16.17
N GLU A 182 11.81 10.03 -17.40
CA GLU A 182 11.95 9.04 -18.46
C GLU A 182 13.42 8.64 -18.58
N GLU A 183 13.69 7.36 -18.38
CA GLU A 183 15.07 6.86 -18.28
C GLU A 183 15.54 6.34 -19.63
N THR A 184 16.81 6.62 -19.93
CA THR A 184 17.47 5.99 -21.08
C THR A 184 17.83 4.55 -20.73
N VAL A 185 17.36 3.61 -21.55
CA VAL A 185 17.65 2.18 -21.37
C VAL A 185 18.38 1.64 -22.59
N TYR A 186 19.35 0.77 -22.35
CA TYR A 186 20.16 0.11 -23.37
C TYR A 186 19.74 -1.35 -23.48
N PHE A 187 19.32 -1.75 -24.67
CA PHE A 187 18.91 -3.12 -25.00
C PHE A 187 19.95 -3.77 -25.90
N ARG A 188 20.05 -5.10 -25.87
CA ARG A 188 20.85 -5.82 -26.86
C ARG A 188 20.05 -5.98 -28.16
N ASP A 189 20.70 -5.80 -29.30
CA ASP A 189 20.16 -6.18 -30.61
C ASP A 189 20.54 -7.63 -30.97
N ALA A 190 20.16 -8.07 -32.18
CA ALA A 190 20.45 -9.43 -32.66
C ALA A 190 21.96 -9.72 -32.82
N ASN A 191 22.80 -8.69 -32.86
CA ASN A 191 24.27 -8.81 -32.95
C ASN A 191 24.95 -8.61 -31.59
N GLU A 192 24.17 -8.67 -30.49
CA GLU A 192 24.60 -8.41 -29.11
C GLU A 192 25.12 -6.98 -28.84
N ALA A 193 24.93 -6.05 -29.78
CA ALA A 193 25.31 -4.65 -29.59
C ALA A 193 24.25 -3.91 -28.76
N TYR A 194 24.69 -2.98 -27.90
CA TYR A 194 23.77 -2.16 -27.13
C TYR A 194 23.17 -1.04 -27.99
N VAL A 195 21.85 -1.07 -28.16
CA VAL A 195 21.06 -0.03 -28.81
C VAL A 195 20.31 0.81 -27.78
N LYS A 196 20.26 2.13 -28.03
CA LYS A 196 19.56 3.08 -27.17
C LYS A 196 18.05 2.97 -27.36
N GLY A 197 17.32 2.82 -26.27
CA GLY A 197 15.86 2.94 -26.19
C GLY A 197 15.43 3.80 -25.00
N SER A 198 14.14 3.80 -24.69
CA SER A 198 13.60 4.46 -23.49
C SER A 198 12.65 3.55 -22.72
N HIS A 199 12.60 3.77 -21.42
CA HIS A 199 11.65 3.13 -20.53
C HIS A 199 11.08 4.17 -19.57
N THR A 200 9.75 4.18 -19.47
CA THR A 200 9.01 5.09 -18.60
C THR A 200 8.40 4.25 -17.49
N ALA A 201 9.10 4.11 -16.36
CA ALA A 201 8.57 3.43 -15.17
C ALA A 201 8.58 4.27 -13.91
N ARG A 202 9.31 5.40 -13.87
CA ARG A 202 9.52 6.15 -12.65
C ARG A 202 8.49 7.26 -12.48
N PHE A 203 7.60 7.01 -11.53
CA PHE A 203 6.65 8.00 -11.04
C PHE A 203 7.07 8.42 -9.65
N GLY A 204 6.81 9.67 -9.32
CA GLY A 204 6.79 10.08 -7.92
C GLY A 204 5.37 9.97 -7.40
N GLU A 205 5.24 9.77 -6.10
CA GLU A 205 3.97 9.70 -5.41
C GLU A 205 4.07 10.49 -4.10
N VAL A 206 2.95 10.98 -3.60
CA VAL A 206 2.80 11.54 -2.25
C VAL A 206 1.50 11.03 -1.66
N GLU A 207 1.49 10.76 -0.36
CA GLU A 207 0.30 10.28 0.35
C GLU A 207 0.00 11.08 1.62
N GLN A 208 -1.28 11.16 1.98
CA GLN A 208 -1.76 11.61 3.27
C GLN A 208 -2.52 10.46 3.93
N ARG A 209 -1.97 9.94 5.03
CA ARG A 209 -2.57 8.85 5.82
C ARG A 209 -3.54 9.42 6.87
N GLY A 210 -4.79 8.96 6.79
CA GLY A 210 -5.84 9.19 7.77
C GLY A 210 -6.01 8.01 8.73
N TYR A 211 -7.24 7.79 9.19
CA TYR A 211 -7.57 6.82 10.24
C TYR A 211 -7.90 5.43 9.67
N ALA A 212 -7.44 4.40 10.38
CA ALA A 212 -7.75 3.01 10.07
C ALA A 212 -9.24 2.74 10.33
N LEU A 213 -9.93 2.17 9.33
CA LEU A 213 -11.35 1.86 9.41
C LEU A 213 -11.59 0.46 9.98
N THR A 214 -12.68 0.31 10.74
CA THR A 214 -13.21 -1.02 11.10
C THR A 214 -13.80 -1.71 9.86
N ARG A 215 -14.15 -3.00 9.95
CA ARG A 215 -14.91 -3.66 8.87
C ARG A 215 -16.19 -2.90 8.51
N LYS A 216 -16.89 -2.35 9.52
CA LYS A 216 -18.10 -1.55 9.33
C LYS A 216 -17.78 -0.24 8.60
N GLY A 217 -16.75 0.49 9.03
CA GLY A 217 -16.32 1.72 8.36
C GLY A 217 -15.85 1.47 6.93
N ARG A 218 -15.09 0.39 6.72
CA ARG A 218 -14.62 -0.01 5.38
C ARG A 218 -15.79 -0.36 4.46
N LYS A 219 -16.76 -1.14 4.95
CA LYS A 219 -17.99 -1.42 4.20
C LYS A 219 -18.73 -0.14 3.81
N LEU A 220 -18.91 0.80 4.73
CA LEU A 220 -19.55 2.09 4.43
C LEU A 220 -18.76 2.87 3.36
N TYR A 221 -17.44 2.91 3.47
CA TYR A 221 -16.56 3.54 2.48
C TYR A 221 -16.73 2.89 1.09
N ASP A 222 -16.69 1.56 1.01
CA ASP A 222 -16.81 0.82 -0.26
C ASP A 222 -18.22 0.96 -0.87
N ASP A 223 -19.27 0.94 -0.04
CA ASP A 223 -20.66 1.15 -0.48
C ASP A 223 -20.84 2.57 -1.07
N ILE A 224 -20.31 3.60 -0.40
CA ILE A 224 -20.32 4.99 -0.89
C ILE A 224 -19.55 5.11 -2.21
N LEU A 225 -18.33 4.56 -2.28
CA LEU A 225 -17.50 4.64 -3.48
C LEU A 225 -18.15 3.91 -4.67
N SER A 226 -18.85 2.81 -4.42
CA SER A 226 -19.63 2.09 -5.43
C SER A 226 -20.78 2.94 -5.99
N GLN A 227 -21.45 3.73 -5.15
CA GLN A 227 -22.48 4.68 -5.60
C GLN A 227 -21.88 5.81 -6.43
N VAL A 228 -20.75 6.37 -5.99
CA VAL A 228 -20.00 7.40 -6.73
C VAL A 228 -19.62 6.90 -8.12
N ASN A 229 -19.01 5.72 -8.21
CA ASN A 229 -18.57 5.15 -9.48
C ASN A 229 -19.75 4.86 -10.43
N ARG A 230 -20.89 4.41 -9.89
CA ARG A 230 -22.11 4.19 -10.69
C ARG A 230 -22.67 5.50 -11.23
N GLU A 231 -22.84 6.52 -10.40
CA GLU A 231 -23.35 7.84 -10.84
C GLU A 231 -22.38 8.51 -11.83
N ALA A 232 -21.06 8.41 -11.59
CA ALA A 232 -20.05 8.95 -12.50
C ALA A 232 -20.09 8.26 -13.88
N ALA A 233 -20.30 6.94 -13.92
CA ALA A 233 -20.43 6.19 -15.17
C ALA A 233 -21.73 6.56 -15.92
N GLU A 234 -22.86 6.66 -15.22
CA GLU A 234 -24.16 7.04 -15.80
C GLU A 234 -24.16 8.46 -16.37
N THR A 235 -23.39 9.37 -15.75
CA THR A 235 -23.30 10.79 -16.16
C THR A 235 -22.13 11.09 -17.09
N ALA A 236 -21.30 10.10 -17.42
CA ALA A 236 -20.03 10.29 -18.14
C ALA A 236 -19.19 11.43 -17.54
N ALA A 237 -19.05 11.42 -16.20
CA ALA A 237 -18.42 12.49 -15.44
C ALA A 237 -16.95 12.68 -15.84
N ASP A 238 -16.58 13.94 -16.08
CA ASP A 238 -15.18 14.36 -16.15
C ASP A 238 -14.54 14.39 -14.74
N PRO A 239 -13.23 14.63 -14.60
CA PRO A 239 -12.56 14.62 -13.29
C PRO A 239 -13.16 15.59 -12.26
N ASP A 240 -13.56 16.79 -12.68
CA ASP A 240 -14.15 17.79 -11.79
C ASP A 240 -15.55 17.37 -11.32
N LYS A 241 -16.36 16.83 -12.24
CA LYS A 241 -17.69 16.31 -11.89
C LYS A 241 -17.61 15.07 -11.02
N TYR A 242 -16.62 14.20 -11.25
CA TYR A 242 -16.37 13.05 -10.39
C TYR A 242 -16.08 13.51 -8.95
N GLU A 243 -15.23 14.53 -8.76
CA GLU A 243 -14.91 15.06 -7.43
C GLU A 243 -16.15 15.68 -6.74
N GLU A 244 -17.02 16.34 -7.51
CA GLU A 244 -18.30 16.85 -6.99
C GLU A 244 -19.22 15.71 -6.49
N ILE A 245 -19.38 14.66 -7.29
CA ILE A 245 -20.15 13.45 -6.95
C ILE A 245 -19.53 12.77 -5.71
N LEU A 246 -18.21 12.62 -5.69
CA LEU A 246 -17.46 12.04 -4.59
C LEU A 246 -17.72 12.79 -3.29
N ARG A 247 -17.57 14.12 -3.29
CA ARG A 247 -17.82 14.95 -2.11
C ARG A 247 -19.26 14.82 -1.61
N LYS A 248 -20.24 14.89 -2.51
CA LYS A 248 -21.67 14.78 -2.20
C LYS A 248 -22.00 13.45 -1.51
N HIS A 249 -21.58 12.33 -2.07
CA HIS A 249 -21.87 11.01 -1.48
C HIS A 249 -21.14 10.79 -0.15
N PHE A 250 -19.94 11.34 0.02
CA PHE A 250 -19.18 11.25 1.26
C PHE A 250 -19.73 12.11 2.41
N GLU A 251 -20.75 12.95 2.18
CA GLU A 251 -21.56 13.53 3.26
C GLU A 251 -22.26 12.43 4.09
N GLY A 252 -22.50 11.25 3.49
CA GLY A 252 -23.01 10.06 4.18
C GLY A 252 -22.00 9.38 5.11
N PHE A 253 -20.74 9.81 5.13
CA PHE A 253 -19.71 9.31 6.04
C PHE A 253 -19.45 10.34 7.17
N PRO A 254 -19.65 10.01 8.46
CA PRO A 254 -19.46 10.96 9.56
C PRO A 254 -18.06 11.59 9.60
N ASP A 255 -17.97 12.92 9.64
CA ASP A 255 -16.70 13.67 9.65
C ASP A 255 -16.37 14.29 11.01
N ASP A 256 -16.87 13.68 12.08
CA ASP A 256 -16.59 14.03 13.47
C ASP A 256 -15.95 12.84 14.21
N LEU A 257 -14.94 13.13 15.02
CA LEU A 257 -14.13 12.10 15.68
C LEU A 257 -14.95 11.27 16.68
N HIS A 258 -15.89 11.89 17.40
CA HIS A 258 -16.74 11.21 18.37
C HIS A 258 -17.77 10.34 17.67
N GLU A 259 -18.37 10.82 16.57
CA GLU A 259 -19.29 10.01 15.77
C GLU A 259 -18.60 8.80 15.14
N LEU A 260 -17.36 8.94 14.66
CA LEU A 260 -16.55 7.82 14.18
C LEU A 260 -16.31 6.77 15.26
N GLN A 261 -16.04 7.20 16.50
CA GLN A 261 -15.83 6.33 17.66
C GLN A 261 -17.14 5.65 18.09
N LYS A 262 -18.20 6.43 18.32
CA LYS A 262 -19.51 5.97 18.77
C LYS A 262 -20.14 4.98 17.79
N GLN A 263 -20.04 5.26 16.50
CA GLN A 263 -20.59 4.38 15.46
C GLN A 263 -19.65 3.22 15.09
N LYS A 264 -18.48 3.12 15.73
CA LYS A 264 -17.46 2.08 15.52
C LYS A 264 -17.01 1.99 14.05
N LEU A 265 -16.75 3.16 13.44
CA LEU A 265 -16.35 3.26 12.03
C LEU A 265 -14.83 3.30 11.86
N ALA A 266 -14.09 3.80 12.84
CA ALA A 266 -12.63 3.79 12.86
C ALA A 266 -12.09 3.09 14.10
N TYR A 267 -10.82 2.71 14.06
CA TYR A 267 -10.10 2.20 15.22
C TYR A 267 -9.43 3.32 16.01
N PHE A 268 -9.43 3.17 17.33
CA PHE A 268 -8.92 4.15 18.28
C PHE A 268 -8.01 3.50 19.30
N CYS A 269 -7.00 4.24 19.74
CA CYS A 269 -6.22 3.92 20.91
C CYS A 269 -6.77 4.71 22.11
N TYR A 270 -6.96 4.02 23.22
CA TYR A 270 -7.42 4.61 24.47
C TYR A 270 -6.26 4.85 25.42
N ARG A 271 -6.37 5.89 26.25
CA ARG A 271 -5.43 6.18 27.34
C ARG A 271 -6.17 6.76 28.55
N THR A 272 -5.63 6.49 29.73
CA THR A 272 -6.09 7.07 30.99
C THR A 272 -5.68 8.54 31.07
N THR A 273 -6.61 9.39 31.48
CA THR A 273 -6.32 10.79 31.79
C THR A 273 -5.83 10.89 33.24
N PRO A 274 -5.26 12.04 33.66
CA PRO A 274 -4.90 12.26 35.06
C PRO A 274 -6.06 12.02 36.05
N LYS A 275 -7.32 12.24 35.64
CA LYS A 275 -8.50 11.99 36.49
C LYS A 275 -8.69 10.51 36.83
N GLY A 276 -8.31 9.60 35.93
CA GLY A 276 -8.40 8.16 36.16
C GLY A 276 -7.52 7.66 37.32
N LYS A 277 -6.52 8.44 37.74
CA LYS A 277 -5.60 8.08 38.83
C LYS A 277 -6.19 8.30 40.22
N GLU A 278 -7.35 8.94 40.33
CA GLU A 278 -8.02 9.18 41.62
C GLU A 278 -8.75 7.93 42.16
N GLY A 279 -8.69 6.81 41.43
CA GLY A 279 -9.23 5.52 41.85
C GLY A 279 -10.71 5.35 41.53
N PHE A 280 -11.12 4.13 41.20
CA PHE A 280 -12.50 3.83 40.82
C PHE A 280 -13.18 2.98 41.91
N ALA A 281 -14.38 3.39 42.34
CA ALA A 281 -15.13 2.69 43.40
C ALA A 281 -15.90 1.46 42.89
N SER A 282 -16.12 1.35 41.58
CA SER A 282 -16.81 0.24 40.93
C SER A 282 -15.82 -0.79 40.40
N GLU A 283 -16.19 -2.07 40.43
CA GLU A 283 -15.40 -3.14 39.81
C GLU A 283 -15.51 -3.16 38.28
N GLU A 284 -16.58 -2.58 37.72
CA GLU A 284 -16.83 -2.51 36.28
C GLU A 284 -17.29 -1.12 35.85
N ALA A 285 -16.96 -0.71 34.63
CA ALA A 285 -17.38 0.56 34.07
C ALA A 285 -17.67 0.44 32.56
N SER A 286 -18.64 1.23 32.08
CA SER A 286 -18.89 1.38 30.64
C SER A 286 -17.83 2.26 30.00
N LEU A 287 -17.36 1.89 28.81
CA LEU A 287 -16.48 2.72 28.00
C LEU A 287 -17.08 4.10 27.75
N SER A 288 -18.36 4.18 27.41
CA SER A 288 -19.05 5.47 27.18
C SER A 288 -19.02 6.35 28.42
N GLN A 289 -19.29 5.79 29.61
CA GLN A 289 -19.23 6.53 30.86
C GLN A 289 -17.82 7.05 31.14
N LEU A 290 -16.80 6.20 30.98
CA LEU A 290 -15.41 6.59 31.20
C LEU A 290 -14.95 7.70 30.26
N LEU A 291 -15.47 7.74 29.03
CA LEU A 291 -15.22 8.81 28.07
C LEU A 291 -15.97 10.09 28.43
N GLU A 292 -17.25 10.00 28.81
CA GLU A 292 -18.08 11.15 29.21
C GLU A 292 -17.53 11.84 30.48
N ASP A 293 -17.04 11.07 31.43
CA ASP A 293 -16.42 11.57 32.66
C ASP A 293 -15.00 12.16 32.42
N GLY A 294 -14.46 11.98 31.21
CA GLY A 294 -13.10 12.39 30.83
C GLY A 294 -12.02 11.61 31.58
N ILE A 295 -12.31 10.38 31.98
CA ILE A 295 -11.38 9.45 32.66
C ILE A 295 -10.53 8.72 31.63
N LEU A 296 -11.15 8.35 30.51
CA LEU A 296 -10.46 7.91 29.31
C LEU A 296 -10.55 8.99 28.25
N GLU A 297 -9.52 9.04 27.43
CA GLU A 297 -9.53 9.75 26.16
C GLU A 297 -9.04 8.81 25.05
N PHE A 298 -9.26 9.19 23.81
CA PHE A 298 -8.90 8.37 22.66
C PHE A 298 -8.26 9.19 21.54
N GLU A 299 -7.39 8.52 20.80
CA GLU A 299 -6.79 9.03 19.57
C GLU A 299 -7.02 8.02 18.44
N PRO A 300 -7.28 8.48 17.20
CA PRO A 300 -7.50 7.58 16.08
C PRO A 300 -6.21 6.85 15.71
N ILE A 301 -6.31 5.58 15.37
CA ILE A 301 -5.19 4.79 14.88
C ILE A 301 -4.93 5.17 13.41
N THR A 302 -3.70 5.54 13.07
CA THR A 302 -3.31 5.87 11.69
C THR A 302 -3.42 4.62 10.80
N TYR A 303 -3.91 4.81 9.58
CA TYR A 303 -3.93 3.77 8.56
C TYR A 303 -2.53 3.53 7.98
N GLU A 304 -2.06 2.29 8.11
CA GLU A 304 -0.74 1.83 7.72
C GLU A 304 -0.74 0.86 6.53
N ASP A 305 -1.86 0.74 5.82
CA ASP A 305 -1.98 -0.12 4.64
C ASP A 305 -2.18 0.73 3.39
N PHE A 306 -2.66 0.08 2.32
CA PHE A 306 -2.84 0.68 1.00
C PHE A 306 -4.29 0.55 0.56
N LEU A 307 -4.78 1.46 -0.28
CA LEU A 307 -6.10 1.29 -0.86
C LEU A 307 -6.08 0.10 -1.83
N PRO A 308 -7.11 -0.77 -1.84
CA PRO A 308 -7.16 -1.96 -2.68
C PRO A 308 -7.08 -1.65 -4.19
N LEU A 309 -7.54 -0.48 -4.61
CA LEU A 309 -7.66 -0.08 -6.03
C LEU A 309 -6.69 1.03 -6.45
N SER A 310 -5.85 1.55 -5.54
CA SER A 310 -5.03 2.73 -5.86
C SER A 310 -3.77 2.41 -6.66
N ALA A 311 -3.24 1.19 -6.54
CA ALA A 311 -2.34 0.67 -7.56
C ALA A 311 -3.03 0.71 -8.95
N GLY A 312 -4.30 0.33 -9.00
CA GLY A 312 -5.09 0.31 -10.22
C GLY A 312 -5.28 1.67 -10.89
N GLY A 313 -5.56 2.74 -10.14
CA GLY A 313 -5.72 4.10 -10.67
C GLY A 313 -4.41 4.69 -11.18
N ILE A 314 -3.31 4.46 -10.45
CA ILE A 314 -1.97 4.89 -10.83
C ILE A 314 -1.52 4.24 -12.13
N PHE A 315 -1.77 2.94 -12.28
CA PHE A 315 -1.35 2.18 -13.44
C PHE A 315 -2.36 2.24 -14.61
N ASN A 316 -3.68 2.33 -14.39
CA ASN A 316 -4.69 2.41 -15.46
C ASN A 316 -4.66 3.74 -16.22
N SER A 317 -4.39 4.85 -15.54
CA SER A 317 -4.25 6.17 -16.19
C SER A 317 -2.99 6.29 -17.05
N ASN A 318 -2.05 5.33 -16.94
CA ASN A 318 -0.83 5.25 -17.74
C ASN A 318 -0.94 4.30 -18.94
N LEU A 319 -2.04 3.55 -19.05
CA LEU A 319 -2.24 2.49 -20.04
C LEU A 319 -3.40 2.90 -20.95
N GLY A 320 -3.09 3.25 -22.19
CA GLY A 320 -4.11 3.52 -23.22
C GLY A 320 -5.06 2.33 -23.45
N ASN A 321 -6.02 2.55 -24.36
CA ASN A 321 -7.20 1.71 -24.67
C ASN A 321 -7.16 0.23 -24.25
N THR A 322 -8.26 -0.19 -23.62
CA THR A 322 -8.59 -1.54 -23.14
C THR A 322 -8.34 -2.62 -24.20
N SER A 323 -7.22 -3.34 -24.08
CA SER A 323 -6.93 -4.55 -24.86
C SER A 323 -7.80 -5.74 -24.41
N GLN A 324 -7.94 -6.75 -25.27
CA GLN A 324 -8.66 -7.99 -24.94
C GLN A 324 -8.02 -8.71 -23.74
N SER A 325 -6.68 -8.69 -23.64
CA SER A 325 -5.92 -9.25 -22.52
C SER A 325 -6.29 -8.61 -21.18
N LYS A 326 -6.54 -7.30 -21.17
CA LYS A 326 -6.94 -6.59 -19.94
C LYS A 326 -8.28 -7.09 -19.37
N ARG A 327 -9.24 -7.45 -20.24
CA ARG A 327 -10.53 -8.00 -19.79
C ARG A 327 -10.37 -9.38 -19.16
N LEU A 328 -9.60 -10.26 -19.80
CA LEU A 328 -9.32 -11.60 -19.27
C LEU A 328 -8.62 -11.54 -17.90
N ILE A 329 -7.72 -10.57 -17.70
CA ILE A 329 -7.08 -10.35 -16.40
C ILE A 329 -8.10 -9.89 -15.35
N MET A 330 -9.04 -9.00 -15.71
CA MET A 330 -10.06 -8.50 -14.78
C MET A 330 -11.10 -9.54 -14.37
N GLU A 331 -11.26 -10.59 -15.16
CA GLU A 331 -12.17 -11.71 -14.89
C GLU A 331 -11.49 -12.84 -14.10
N ALA A 332 -10.19 -12.72 -13.81
CA ALA A 332 -9.44 -13.73 -13.09
C ALA A 332 -9.81 -13.80 -11.61
N ASP A 333 -9.80 -15.02 -11.07
CA ASP A 333 -9.97 -15.23 -9.64
C ASP A 333 -8.71 -14.85 -8.85
N ALA A 334 -8.96 -14.36 -7.64
CA ALA A 334 -7.92 -14.16 -6.63
C ALA A 334 -7.24 -15.49 -6.29
N ASP A 335 -5.90 -15.46 -6.18
CA ASP A 335 -5.09 -16.62 -5.82
C ASP A 335 -4.32 -16.34 -4.52
N LEU A 336 -5.04 -16.23 -3.41
CA LEU A 336 -4.43 -16.02 -2.08
C LEU A 336 -3.62 -17.23 -1.65
N ASP A 337 -4.10 -18.45 -1.91
CA ASP A 337 -3.42 -19.67 -1.50
C ASP A 337 -2.10 -19.86 -2.24
N GLY A 338 -2.08 -19.70 -3.56
CA GLY A 338 -0.86 -19.73 -4.36
C GLY A 338 0.11 -18.61 -3.98
N PHE A 339 -0.39 -17.41 -3.68
CA PHE A 339 0.42 -16.30 -3.20
C PHE A 339 1.13 -16.60 -1.88
N GLN A 340 0.40 -17.13 -0.89
CA GLN A 340 0.97 -17.50 0.42
C GLN A 340 1.96 -18.67 0.30
N GLN A 341 1.70 -19.62 -0.60
CA GLN A 341 2.63 -20.71 -0.91
C GLN A 341 3.95 -20.17 -1.48
N MET A 342 3.90 -19.23 -2.44
CA MET A 342 5.10 -18.60 -3.01
C MET A 342 5.88 -17.81 -1.96
N MET A 343 5.20 -17.16 -1.03
CA MET A 343 5.82 -16.39 0.05
C MET A 343 6.41 -17.26 1.16
N GLY A 344 5.93 -18.50 1.31
CA GLY A 344 6.32 -19.42 2.39
C GLY A 344 5.72 -19.06 3.76
N THR A 345 4.80 -18.10 3.83
CA THR A 345 4.13 -17.67 5.06
C THR A 345 2.75 -17.07 4.73
N PRO A 346 1.74 -17.21 5.60
CA PRO A 346 0.48 -16.52 5.43
C PRO A 346 0.63 -15.00 5.55
N THR A 347 -0.26 -14.27 4.87
CA THR A 347 -0.44 -12.83 5.07
C THR A 347 -1.30 -12.60 6.31
N VAL A 348 -1.02 -11.53 7.06
CA VAL A 348 -1.87 -11.12 8.20
C VAL A 348 -2.97 -10.19 7.72
N ASP A 349 -4.21 -10.40 8.18
CA ASP A 349 -5.32 -9.44 7.96
C ASP A 349 -5.02 -8.12 8.68
N GLU A 350 -4.98 -7.03 7.93
CA GLU A 350 -4.69 -5.71 8.46
C GLU A 350 -5.72 -5.22 9.47
N ILE A 351 -7.00 -5.56 9.26
CA ILE A 351 -8.09 -5.10 10.12
C ILE A 351 -7.97 -5.74 11.50
N SER A 352 -7.58 -7.02 11.56
CA SER A 352 -7.33 -7.71 12.82
C SER A 352 -6.16 -7.11 13.61
N LEU A 353 -5.14 -6.57 12.93
CA LEU A 353 -4.05 -5.86 13.62
C LEU A 353 -4.53 -4.58 14.30
N TYR A 354 -5.34 -3.77 13.62
CA TYR A 354 -5.91 -2.56 14.22
C TYR A 354 -6.89 -2.87 15.35
N GLU A 355 -7.69 -3.92 15.19
CA GLU A 355 -8.56 -4.41 16.24
C GLU A 355 -7.77 -4.81 17.50
N GLN A 356 -6.65 -5.51 17.31
CA GLN A 356 -5.77 -5.89 18.40
C GLN A 356 -5.15 -4.66 19.09
N MET A 357 -4.65 -3.68 18.32
CA MET A 357 -4.11 -2.43 18.89
C MET A 357 -5.14 -1.70 19.76
N GLN A 358 -6.39 -1.61 19.29
CA GLN A 358 -7.46 -1.01 20.08
C GLN A 358 -7.75 -1.80 21.35
N LYS A 359 -7.86 -3.14 21.26
CA LYS A 359 -8.09 -4.02 22.41
C LYS A 359 -6.97 -3.90 23.44
N ASP A 360 -5.71 -3.94 23.01
CA ASP A 360 -4.55 -3.83 23.89
C ASP A 360 -4.52 -2.49 24.63
N SER A 361 -4.91 -1.40 23.95
CA SER A 361 -5.00 -0.08 24.59
C SER A 361 -6.10 -0.02 25.65
N LEU A 362 -7.27 -0.61 25.40
CA LEU A 362 -8.36 -0.69 26.37
C LEU A 362 -8.00 -1.57 27.56
N GLU A 363 -7.32 -2.69 27.31
CA GLU A 363 -6.86 -3.60 28.35
C GLU A 363 -5.81 -2.92 29.24
N SER A 364 -4.90 -2.14 28.65
CA SER A 364 -3.94 -1.33 29.41
C SER A 364 -4.66 -0.32 30.32
N CYS A 365 -5.67 0.38 29.80
CA CYS A 365 -6.51 1.28 30.59
C CYS A 365 -7.25 0.54 31.71
N ARG A 366 -7.82 -0.64 31.43
CA ARG A 366 -8.52 -1.46 32.42
C ARG A 366 -7.61 -1.80 33.60
N VAL A 367 -6.39 -2.25 33.30
CA VAL A 367 -5.39 -2.61 34.31
C VAL A 367 -4.97 -1.39 35.13
N GLU A 368 -4.69 -0.25 34.48
CA GLU A 368 -4.30 0.98 35.18
C GLU A 368 -5.41 1.51 36.11
N LEU A 369 -6.68 1.41 35.68
CA LEU A 369 -7.83 1.82 36.48
C LEU A 369 -8.25 0.78 37.56
N GLY A 370 -7.64 -0.41 37.57
CA GLY A 370 -7.97 -1.48 38.53
C GLY A 370 -9.36 -2.11 38.32
N LEU A 371 -9.96 -1.96 37.14
CA LEU A 371 -11.29 -2.48 36.82
C LEU A 371 -11.23 -3.98 36.49
N LYS A 372 -12.25 -4.76 36.82
CA LYS A 372 -12.40 -6.15 36.34
C LYS A 372 -12.78 -6.20 34.86
N ALA A 373 -13.62 -5.29 34.40
CA ALA A 373 -14.03 -5.19 33.00
C ALA A 373 -14.35 -3.75 32.58
N ILE A 374 -14.04 -3.41 31.34
CA ILE A 374 -14.59 -2.24 30.64
C ILE A 374 -15.62 -2.77 29.64
N VAL A 375 -16.89 -2.47 29.87
CA VAL A 375 -17.99 -2.94 29.01
C VAL A 375 -18.27 -1.93 27.88
N ALA A 376 -18.68 -2.47 26.73
CA ALA A 376 -18.84 -1.71 25.49
C ALA A 376 -20.11 -0.84 25.44
#